data_AF-A0A8H7LC09-F1
#
_entry.id   AF-A0A8H7LC09-F1
#
_cell.length_a   1.000
_cell.length_b   1.000
_cell.length_c   1.000
_cell.angle_alpha   90.00
_cell.angle_beta   90.00
_cell.angle_gamma   90.00
#
_symmetry.space_group_name_H-M   'P 1'
#
loop_
_entity.id
_entity.type
_entity.pdbx_description
1 polymer ?
#
loop_
_entity_poly.entity_id
_entity_poly.type
_entity_poly.pdbx_seq_one_letter_code
_entity_poly.pdbx_strand_id
1 'polypeptide(L)'
;MKTEKRLVEQSKESCVARYEQLLSRKNEELARLQSNFDFVFNQRKELQLKMKNQQDVVSKSSSESDRQVKTLTAEKRALSAKIDKYERALLKTTNQCEHLRSDFNRELAANDQYRERVKALVVENKELARLNDDLLQRSKILKTQLESDFTEYEPQINTLNAQVSTQNVQLQELKTTKILNEREIEFLRQSLKDLDDLTSRQKSPSSSQTKDNTEKLAMNQYLTNLEKLVDDYKQEIELLRKKSSTPTINHNVPTKRPRLVDEEITNLKTANSLRKENLELSAKVKDLQEEIEILRKQLALSKKGSDEIGQQVLELRANPFSALQMIKQETLDLLRKENHELIAKYVNSETVDSIPKSLFARQENDKDMLQSKIDQLMKKLNRLRSVYADKSRDLVAIISRFFGYSIEFIPSPVNPNDLCSKIKLVSKYIAQKGLDDNNPYLIIDVHSRSLKANGNYEFKSLCEDLVDRWVSEKHQIPCFLSALNLKIYEEYGRQRKVIKE
;
A
#
# COMPACT_ATOMS: atom_id res chain seq x y z
N MET A 1 25.47 -123.75 -140.21
CA MET A 1 24.07 -123.92 -139.73
C MET A 1 23.93 -124.49 -138.31
N LYS A 2 24.44 -125.67 -137.91
CA LYS A 2 24.31 -126.14 -136.50
C LYS A 2 25.33 -125.53 -135.51
N THR A 3 26.48 -125.10 -136.01
CA THR A 3 27.57 -124.51 -135.19
C THR A 3 27.33 -123.05 -134.83
N GLU A 4 26.73 -122.26 -135.71
CA GLU A 4 26.38 -120.86 -135.44
C GLU A 4 25.29 -120.71 -134.37
N LYS A 5 24.33 -121.63 -134.34
CA LYS A 5 23.23 -121.58 -133.36
C LYS A 5 23.74 -121.74 -131.91
N ARG A 6 24.75 -122.59 -131.69
CA ARG A 6 25.39 -122.74 -130.37
C ARG A 6 26.19 -121.50 -129.94
N LEU A 7 26.88 -120.85 -130.88
CA LEU A 7 27.64 -119.63 -130.62
C LEU A 7 26.74 -118.45 -130.24
N VAL A 8 25.55 -118.37 -130.86
CA VAL A 8 24.54 -117.37 -130.51
C VAL A 8 23.89 -117.67 -129.16
N GLU A 9 23.62 -118.93 -128.83
CA GLU A 9 23.09 -119.32 -127.51
C GLU A 9 24.10 -118.98 -126.39
N GLN A 10 25.38 -119.29 -126.61
CA GLN A 10 26.45 -119.04 -125.64
C GLN A 10 26.73 -117.54 -125.46
N SER A 11 26.61 -116.73 -126.53
CA SER A 11 26.72 -115.27 -126.43
C SER A 11 25.51 -114.66 -125.70
N LYS A 12 24.31 -115.21 -125.93
CA LYS A 12 23.08 -114.81 -125.24
C LYS A 12 23.12 -115.15 -123.76
N GLU A 13 23.54 -116.36 -123.39
CA GLU A 13 23.74 -116.78 -122.00
C GLU A 13 24.81 -115.94 -121.29
N SER A 14 25.92 -115.63 -121.96
CA SER A 14 26.94 -114.73 -121.41
C SER A 14 26.42 -113.29 -121.21
N CYS A 15 25.57 -112.81 -122.12
CA CYS A 15 24.92 -111.51 -121.99
C CYS A 15 23.92 -111.51 -120.82
N VAL A 16 23.08 -112.53 -120.70
CA VAL A 16 22.12 -112.70 -119.60
C VAL A 16 22.84 -112.78 -118.26
N ALA A 17 23.88 -113.60 -118.13
CA ALA A 17 24.68 -113.69 -116.91
C ALA A 17 25.33 -112.35 -116.53
N ARG A 18 25.79 -111.58 -117.53
CA ARG A 18 26.33 -110.23 -117.30
C ARG A 18 25.25 -109.27 -116.81
N TYR A 19 24.03 -109.32 -117.36
CA TYR A 19 22.90 -108.51 -116.89
C TYR A 19 22.42 -108.93 -115.51
N GLU A 20 22.36 -110.23 -115.20
CA GLU A 20 22.01 -110.74 -113.87
C GLU A 20 23.05 -110.33 -112.82
N GLN A 21 24.34 -110.38 -113.14
CA GLN A 21 25.40 -109.90 -112.27
C GLN A 21 25.31 -108.39 -112.04
N LEU A 22 24.95 -107.62 -113.09
CA LEU A 22 24.72 -106.18 -113.00
C LEU A 22 23.48 -105.87 -112.14
N LEU A 23 22.41 -106.65 -112.29
CA LEU A 23 21.19 -106.57 -111.47
C LEU A 23 21.46 -106.90 -110.01
N SER A 24 22.22 -107.95 -109.71
CA SER A 24 22.61 -108.28 -108.33
C SER A 24 23.44 -107.17 -107.70
N ARG A 25 24.45 -106.65 -108.42
CA ARG A 25 25.25 -105.51 -107.95
C ARG A 25 24.40 -104.27 -107.71
N LYS A 26 23.46 -103.98 -108.60
CA LYS A 26 22.55 -102.83 -108.44
C LYS A 26 21.57 -103.02 -107.29
N ASN A 27 21.09 -104.23 -107.06
CA ASN A 27 20.26 -104.55 -105.90
C ASN A 27 21.04 -104.47 -104.59
N GLU A 28 22.30 -104.92 -104.56
CA GLU A 28 23.19 -104.75 -103.41
C GLU A 28 23.52 -103.28 -103.14
N GLU A 29 23.78 -102.49 -104.18
CA GLU A 29 23.95 -101.03 -104.08
C GLU A 29 22.68 -100.38 -103.53
N LEU A 30 21.50 -100.75 -104.03
CA LEU A 30 20.21 -100.23 -103.53
C LEU A 30 19.96 -100.62 -102.07
N ALA A 31 20.24 -101.86 -101.67
CA ALA A 31 20.10 -102.29 -100.28
C ALA A 31 21.06 -101.53 -99.35
N ARG A 32 22.30 -101.30 -99.78
CA ARG A 32 23.27 -100.46 -99.03
C ARG A 32 22.80 -99.01 -98.94
N LEU A 33 22.26 -98.44 -100.02
CA LEU A 33 21.69 -97.09 -100.02
C LEU A 33 20.47 -96.99 -99.11
N GLN A 34 19.58 -97.99 -99.11
CA GLN A 34 18.43 -98.05 -98.19
C GLN A 34 18.87 -98.13 -96.73
N SER A 35 19.82 -99.01 -96.40
CA SER A 35 20.37 -99.10 -95.05
C SER A 35 21.05 -97.80 -94.59
N ASN A 36 21.78 -97.13 -95.49
CA ASN A 36 22.38 -95.82 -95.21
C ASN A 36 21.32 -94.75 -95.01
N PHE A 37 20.26 -94.75 -95.82
CA PHE A 37 19.15 -93.81 -95.70
C PHE A 37 18.42 -94.00 -94.37
N ASP A 38 18.12 -95.25 -93.98
CA ASP A 38 17.48 -95.57 -92.71
C ASP A 38 18.36 -95.18 -91.52
N PHE A 39 19.67 -95.40 -91.60
CA PHE A 39 20.61 -94.96 -90.58
C PHE A 39 20.61 -93.42 -90.43
N VAL A 40 20.71 -92.68 -91.55
CA VAL A 40 20.67 -91.21 -91.55
C VAL A 40 19.32 -90.68 -91.09
N PHE A 41 18.22 -91.34 -91.46
CA PHE A 41 16.87 -90.97 -91.03
C PHE A 41 16.69 -91.17 -89.52
N ASN A 42 17.15 -92.30 -88.98
CA ASN A 42 17.11 -92.57 -87.54
C ASN A 42 18.00 -91.58 -86.77
N GLN A 43 19.21 -91.31 -87.27
CA GLN A 43 20.10 -90.32 -86.67
C GLN A 43 19.48 -88.91 -86.69
N ARG A 44 18.85 -88.51 -87.80
CA ARG A 44 18.12 -87.23 -87.90
C ARG A 44 16.96 -87.16 -86.92
N LYS A 45 16.20 -88.26 -86.78
CA LYS A 45 15.08 -88.35 -85.83
C LYS A 45 15.55 -88.25 -84.38
N GLU A 46 16.63 -88.95 -84.03
CA GLU A 46 17.25 -88.84 -82.71
C GLU A 46 17.77 -87.43 -82.41
N LEU A 47 18.46 -86.80 -83.37
CA LEU A 47 18.92 -85.43 -83.24
C LEU A 47 17.76 -84.45 -83.09
N GLN A 48 16.66 -84.65 -83.82
CA GLN A 48 15.46 -83.83 -83.68
C GLN A 48 14.82 -83.98 -82.30
N LEU A 49 14.77 -85.19 -81.74
CA LEU A 49 14.29 -85.43 -80.38
C LEU A 49 15.23 -84.80 -79.33
N LYS A 50 16.54 -84.91 -79.49
CA LYS A 50 17.53 -84.27 -78.61
C LYS A 50 17.40 -82.75 -78.64
N MET A 51 17.25 -82.17 -79.84
CA MET A 51 17.02 -80.73 -80.01
C MET A 51 15.71 -80.29 -79.35
N LYS A 52 14.63 -81.05 -79.51
CA LYS A 52 13.35 -80.76 -78.85
C LYS A 52 13.46 -80.85 -77.33
N ASN A 53 14.09 -81.90 -76.80
CA ASN A 53 14.31 -82.05 -75.36
C ASN A 53 15.18 -80.92 -74.81
N GLN A 54 16.23 -80.52 -75.52
CA GLN A 54 17.09 -79.41 -75.14
C GLN A 54 16.31 -78.09 -75.15
N GLN A 55 15.48 -77.85 -76.16
CA GLN A 55 14.60 -76.68 -76.24
C GLN A 55 13.59 -76.66 -75.09
N ASP A 56 12.98 -77.81 -74.75
CA ASP A 56 12.03 -77.92 -73.64
C ASP A 56 12.72 -77.68 -72.29
N VAL A 57 13.92 -78.22 -72.07
CA VAL A 57 14.70 -77.98 -70.84
C VAL A 57 15.12 -76.52 -70.71
N VAL A 58 15.61 -75.91 -71.79
CA VAL A 58 16.00 -74.48 -71.80
C VAL A 58 14.78 -73.57 -71.58
N SER A 59 13.63 -73.89 -72.18
CA SER A 59 12.40 -73.11 -71.97
C SER A 59 11.92 -73.19 -70.52
N LYS A 60 12.00 -74.38 -69.89
CA LYS A 60 11.64 -74.57 -68.49
C LYS A 60 12.60 -73.84 -67.56
N SER A 61 13.91 -74.00 -67.73
CA SER A 61 14.91 -73.31 -66.89
C SER A 61 14.88 -71.79 -67.07
N SER A 62 14.63 -71.29 -68.28
CA SER A 62 14.38 -69.87 -68.53
C SER A 62 13.12 -69.40 -67.81
N SER A 63 12.02 -70.16 -67.88
CA SER A 63 10.77 -69.79 -67.19
C SER A 63 10.89 -69.80 -65.67
N GLU A 64 11.67 -70.72 -65.10
CA GLU A 64 11.98 -70.79 -63.67
C GLU A 64 12.86 -69.61 -63.24
N SER A 65 13.87 -69.27 -64.05
CA SER A 65 14.73 -68.12 -63.83
C SER A 65 13.93 -66.81 -63.89
N ASP A 66 13.04 -66.66 -64.87
CA ASP A 66 12.15 -65.50 -64.98
C ASP A 66 11.20 -65.38 -63.79
N ARG A 67 10.70 -66.51 -63.27
CA ARG A 67 9.90 -66.54 -62.04
C ARG A 67 10.72 -66.07 -60.84
N GLN A 68 11.96 -66.55 -60.69
CA GLN A 68 12.85 -66.14 -59.61
C GLN A 68 13.23 -64.66 -59.69
N VAL A 69 13.48 -64.14 -60.90
CA VAL A 69 13.73 -62.71 -61.12
C VAL A 69 12.48 -61.90 -60.75
N LYS A 70 11.28 -62.37 -61.09
CA LYS A 70 10.02 -61.70 -60.69
C LYS A 70 9.80 -61.71 -59.18
N THR A 71 10.08 -62.81 -58.49
CA THR A 71 9.94 -62.86 -57.02
C THR A 71 10.97 -61.96 -56.34
N LEU A 72 12.25 -62.02 -56.74
CA LEU A 72 13.31 -61.18 -56.18
C LEU A 72 13.08 -59.68 -56.48
N THR A 73 12.56 -59.33 -57.65
CA THR A 73 12.21 -57.93 -57.96
C THR A 73 11.01 -57.44 -57.14
N ALA A 74 10.03 -58.30 -56.87
CA ALA A 74 8.92 -57.98 -55.97
C ALA A 74 9.40 -57.81 -54.53
N GLU A 75 10.28 -58.69 -54.04
CA GLU A 75 10.89 -58.59 -52.70
C GLU A 75 11.75 -57.33 -52.58
N LYS A 76 12.59 -57.01 -53.57
CA LYS A 76 13.37 -55.77 -53.59
C LYS A 76 12.48 -54.54 -53.55
N ARG A 77 11.36 -54.52 -54.30
CA ARG A 77 10.38 -53.44 -54.24
C ARG A 77 9.72 -53.33 -52.86
N ALA A 78 9.36 -54.46 -52.25
CA ALA A 78 8.76 -54.48 -50.91
C ALA A 78 9.74 -53.99 -49.83
N LEU A 79 11.01 -54.40 -49.91
CA LEU A 79 12.08 -53.93 -49.02
C LEU A 79 12.35 -52.44 -49.21
N SER A 80 12.44 -51.96 -50.46
CA SER A 80 12.59 -50.53 -50.76
C SER A 80 11.44 -49.73 -50.15
N ALA A 81 10.19 -50.17 -50.34
CA ALA A 81 9.04 -49.50 -49.75
C ALA A 81 9.04 -49.53 -48.21
N LYS A 82 9.65 -50.56 -47.59
CA LYS A 82 9.82 -50.64 -46.13
C LYS A 82 10.90 -49.69 -45.64
N ILE A 83 12.01 -49.57 -46.36
CA ILE A 83 13.07 -48.58 -46.10
C ILE A 83 12.50 -47.16 -46.19
N ASP A 84 11.78 -46.83 -47.27
CA ASP A 84 11.16 -45.51 -47.45
C ASP A 84 10.17 -45.17 -46.33
N LYS A 85 9.49 -46.18 -45.76
CA LYS A 85 8.60 -45.99 -44.60
C LYS A 85 9.39 -45.70 -43.33
N TYR A 86 10.48 -46.43 -43.08
CA TYR A 86 11.34 -46.18 -41.93
C TYR A 86 12.08 -44.85 -42.02
N GLU A 87 12.56 -44.46 -43.19
CA GLU A 87 13.19 -43.15 -43.42
C GLU A 87 12.21 -42.01 -43.16
N ARG A 88 10.95 -42.13 -43.64
CA ARG A 88 9.90 -41.14 -43.33
C ARG A 88 9.57 -41.08 -41.83
N ALA A 89 9.51 -42.21 -41.16
CA ALA A 89 9.27 -42.26 -39.72
C ALA A 89 10.44 -41.65 -38.93
N LEU A 90 11.67 -41.92 -39.34
CA LEU A 90 12.88 -41.36 -38.75
C LEU A 90 12.92 -39.85 -38.98
N LEU A 91 12.70 -39.36 -40.19
CA LEU A 91 12.64 -37.92 -40.50
C LEU A 91 11.56 -37.22 -39.67
N LYS A 92 10.36 -37.81 -39.55
CA LYS A 92 9.30 -37.27 -38.70
C LYS A 92 9.74 -37.15 -37.24
N THR A 93 10.42 -38.17 -36.72
CA THR A 93 10.89 -38.19 -35.33
C THR A 93 12.03 -37.19 -35.12
N THR A 94 12.97 -37.09 -36.06
CA THR A 94 14.06 -36.11 -36.05
C THR A 94 13.51 -34.68 -36.03
N ASN A 95 12.56 -34.36 -36.91
CA ASN A 95 11.92 -33.05 -36.93
C ASN A 95 11.20 -32.74 -35.61
N GLN A 96 10.52 -33.72 -35.02
CA GLN A 96 9.90 -33.56 -33.69
C GLN A 96 10.94 -33.28 -32.61
N CYS A 97 12.08 -33.99 -32.61
CA CYS A 97 13.18 -33.73 -31.69
C CYS A 97 13.80 -32.35 -31.90
N GLU A 98 13.93 -31.88 -33.13
CA GLU A 98 14.43 -30.54 -33.45
C GLU A 98 13.48 -29.44 -32.98
N HIS A 99 12.17 -29.61 -33.19
CA HIS A 99 11.16 -28.71 -32.65
C HIS A 99 11.23 -28.65 -31.12
N LEU A 100 11.26 -29.81 -30.44
CA LEU A 100 11.38 -29.86 -28.98
C LEU A 100 12.68 -29.22 -28.47
N ARG A 101 13.80 -29.38 -29.19
CA ARG A 101 15.07 -28.71 -28.88
C ARG A 101 14.97 -27.20 -29.05
N SER A 102 14.31 -26.74 -30.11
CA SER A 102 14.09 -25.31 -30.36
C SER A 102 13.21 -24.68 -29.28
N ASP A 103 12.11 -25.35 -28.91
CA ASP A 103 11.22 -24.92 -27.84
C ASP A 103 11.95 -24.90 -26.49
N PHE A 104 12.71 -25.95 -26.17
CA PHE A 104 13.50 -26.00 -24.95
C PHE A 104 14.55 -24.88 -24.88
N ASN A 105 15.26 -24.60 -25.98
CA ASN A 105 16.23 -23.52 -26.05
C ASN A 105 15.56 -22.14 -25.89
N ARG A 106 14.35 -21.96 -26.44
CA ARG A 106 13.56 -20.74 -26.27
C ARG A 106 13.15 -20.54 -24.82
N GLU A 107 12.68 -21.59 -24.15
CA GLU A 107 12.34 -21.56 -22.73
C GLU A 107 13.58 -21.30 -21.85
N LEU A 108 14.72 -21.89 -22.19
CA LEU A 108 15.99 -21.63 -21.49
C LEU A 108 16.38 -20.15 -21.59
N ALA A 109 16.31 -19.57 -22.79
CA ALA A 109 16.59 -18.15 -23.01
C ALA A 109 15.61 -17.23 -22.27
N ALA A 110 14.32 -17.60 -22.21
CA ALA A 110 13.33 -16.87 -21.42
C ALA A 110 13.65 -16.96 -19.92
N ASN A 111 14.04 -18.14 -19.43
CA ASN A 111 14.44 -18.34 -18.04
C ASN A 111 15.69 -17.51 -17.68
N ASP A 112 16.67 -17.44 -18.57
CA ASP A 112 17.85 -16.60 -18.39
C ASP A 112 17.48 -15.11 -18.32
N GLN A 113 16.58 -14.63 -19.18
CA GLN A 113 16.05 -13.27 -19.10
C GLN A 113 15.32 -13.00 -17.78
N TYR A 114 14.51 -13.96 -17.29
CA TYR A 114 13.86 -13.85 -15.99
C TYR A 114 14.86 -13.82 -14.85
N ARG A 115 15.91 -14.65 -14.91
CA ARG A 115 16.99 -14.66 -13.91
C ARG A 115 17.72 -13.32 -13.87
N GLU A 116 18.06 -12.75 -15.03
CA GLU A 116 18.68 -11.42 -15.09
C GLU A 116 17.74 -10.32 -14.57
N ARG A 117 16.45 -10.39 -14.90
CA ARG A 117 15.47 -9.45 -14.35
C ARG A 117 15.35 -9.54 -12.83
N VAL A 118 15.33 -10.76 -12.28
CA VAL A 118 15.32 -11.00 -10.83
C VAL A 118 16.60 -10.48 -10.19
N LYS A 119 17.78 -10.71 -10.79
CA LYS A 119 19.04 -10.14 -10.28
C LYS A 119 19.01 -8.61 -10.25
N ALA A 120 18.52 -7.97 -11.31
CA ALA A 120 18.38 -6.51 -11.37
C ALA A 120 17.44 -5.99 -10.26
N LEU A 121 16.27 -6.63 -10.07
CA LEU A 121 15.33 -6.28 -9.01
C LEU A 121 15.91 -6.50 -7.61
N VAL A 122 16.77 -7.50 -7.42
CA VAL A 122 17.46 -7.73 -6.14
C VAL A 122 18.48 -6.62 -5.86
N VAL A 123 19.20 -6.14 -6.87
CA VAL A 123 20.13 -5.01 -6.72
C VAL A 123 19.36 -3.73 -6.38
N GLU A 124 18.28 -3.43 -7.10
CA GLU A 124 17.41 -2.27 -6.84
C GLU A 124 16.84 -2.31 -5.41
N ASN A 125 16.35 -3.47 -4.95
CA ASN A 125 15.86 -3.61 -3.58
C ASN A 125 16.97 -3.38 -2.53
N LYS A 126 18.22 -3.77 -2.80
CA LYS A 126 19.35 -3.49 -1.91
C LYS A 126 19.67 -1.99 -1.86
N GLU A 127 19.58 -1.30 -2.99
CA GLU A 127 19.77 0.16 -3.06
C GLU A 127 18.66 0.90 -2.30
N LEU A 128 17.40 0.49 -2.48
CA LEU A 128 16.28 1.03 -1.73
C LEU A 128 16.40 0.78 -0.22
N ALA A 129 16.88 -0.40 0.19
CA ALA A 129 17.14 -0.70 1.59
C ALA A 129 18.21 0.24 2.17
N ARG A 130 19.31 0.47 1.45
CA ARG A 130 20.36 1.43 1.85
C ARG A 130 19.80 2.85 1.98
N LEU A 131 19.03 3.30 0.99
CA LEU A 131 18.41 4.63 1.04
C LEU A 131 17.46 4.78 2.24
N ASN A 132 16.70 3.73 2.56
CA ASN A 132 15.81 3.74 3.71
C ASN A 132 16.58 3.78 5.04
N ASP A 133 17.70 3.06 5.13
CA ASP A 133 18.60 3.13 6.29
C ASP A 133 19.21 4.53 6.44
N ASP A 134 19.64 5.17 5.35
CA ASP A 134 20.16 6.54 5.35
C ASP A 134 19.08 7.56 5.78
N LEU A 135 17.86 7.42 5.28
CA LEU A 135 16.73 8.26 5.70
C LEU A 135 16.39 8.06 7.18
N LEU A 136 16.44 6.83 7.67
CA LEU A 136 16.22 6.52 9.08
C LEU A 136 17.31 7.14 9.97
N GLN A 137 18.57 7.08 9.54
CA GLN A 137 19.68 7.74 10.24
C GLN A 137 19.50 9.26 10.25
N ARG A 138 19.14 9.86 9.11
CA ARG A 138 18.89 11.31 9.01
C ARG A 138 17.71 11.74 9.89
N SER A 139 16.64 10.95 9.94
CA SER A 139 15.50 11.18 10.83
C SER A 139 15.88 11.09 12.30
N LYS A 140 16.74 10.13 12.68
CA LYS A 140 17.27 10.04 14.05
C LYS A 140 18.09 11.26 14.41
N ILE A 141 18.98 11.71 13.51
CA ILE A 141 19.80 12.91 13.73
C ILE A 141 18.92 14.15 13.90
N LEU A 142 17.94 14.36 13.01
CA LEU A 142 16.96 15.45 13.11
C LEU A 142 16.18 15.41 14.42
N LYS A 143 15.77 14.22 14.85
CA LYS A 143 15.07 14.05 16.13
C LYS A 143 15.97 14.43 17.31
N THR A 144 17.23 13.98 17.31
CA THR A 144 18.18 14.35 18.38
C THR A 144 18.50 15.84 18.40
N GLN A 145 18.59 16.49 17.23
CA GLN A 145 18.76 17.94 17.12
C GLN A 145 17.54 18.70 17.65
N LEU A 146 16.34 18.23 17.31
CA LEU A 146 15.12 18.84 17.81
C LEU A 146 14.99 18.66 19.34
N GLU A 147 15.35 17.49 19.86
CA GLU A 147 15.41 17.25 21.30
C GLU A 147 16.44 18.15 22.00
N SER A 148 17.63 18.37 21.41
CA SER A 148 18.59 19.31 21.97
C SER A 148 18.07 20.75 21.97
N ASP A 149 17.45 21.18 20.87
CA ASP A 149 16.88 22.54 20.76
C ASP A 149 15.77 22.74 21.80
N PHE A 150 14.90 21.74 22.00
CA PHE A 150 13.87 21.80 23.05
C PHE A 150 14.50 21.96 24.44
N THR A 151 15.55 21.19 24.75
CA THR A 151 16.24 21.30 26.05
C THR A 151 16.95 22.64 26.25
N GLU A 152 17.38 23.31 25.18
CA GLU A 152 18.06 24.61 25.24
C GLU A 152 17.06 25.78 25.36
N TYR A 153 15.97 25.76 24.57
CA TYR A 153 15.02 26.87 24.52
C TYR A 153 13.96 26.83 25.62
N GLU A 154 13.59 25.66 26.14
CA GLU A 154 12.63 25.53 27.24
C GLU A 154 13.03 26.32 28.52
N PRO A 155 14.27 26.22 29.03
CA PRO A 155 14.68 27.03 30.19
C PRO A 155 14.73 28.53 29.85
N GLN A 156 15.09 28.92 28.62
CA GLN A 156 15.08 30.32 28.19
C GLN A 156 13.66 30.89 28.16
N ILE A 157 12.69 30.14 27.65
CA ILE A 157 11.27 30.53 27.66
C ILE A 157 10.75 30.64 29.10
N ASN A 158 11.09 29.68 29.96
CA ASN A 158 10.65 29.68 31.35
C ASN A 158 11.23 30.87 32.15
N THR A 159 12.50 31.20 31.94
CA THR A 159 13.14 32.37 32.56
C THR A 159 12.53 33.69 32.05
N LEU A 160 12.28 33.81 30.75
CA LEU A 160 11.60 34.98 30.18
C LEU A 160 10.18 35.14 30.72
N ASN A 161 9.42 34.04 30.81
CA ASN A 161 8.08 34.04 31.38
C ASN A 161 8.09 34.44 32.87
N ALA A 162 9.06 33.95 33.63
CA ALA A 162 9.23 34.36 35.02
C ALA A 162 9.54 35.87 35.12
N GLN A 163 10.40 36.41 34.26
CA GLN A 163 10.70 37.84 34.19
C GLN A 163 9.47 38.69 33.79
N VAL A 164 8.67 38.23 32.83
CA VAL A 164 7.43 38.92 32.44
C VAL A 164 6.42 38.90 33.60
N SER A 165 6.33 37.79 34.32
CA SER A 165 5.46 37.68 35.50
C SER A 165 5.88 38.64 36.61
N THR A 166 7.18 38.74 36.92
CA THR A 166 7.67 39.67 37.95
C THR A 166 7.47 41.13 37.54
N GLN A 167 7.71 41.48 36.28
CA GLN A 167 7.44 42.82 35.75
C GLN A 167 5.95 43.17 35.79
N ASN A 168 5.05 42.21 35.53
CA ASN A 168 3.62 42.43 35.64
C ASN A 168 3.17 42.70 37.08
N VAL A 169 3.72 41.97 38.07
CA VAL A 169 3.45 42.24 39.49
C VAL A 169 3.92 43.64 39.87
N GLN A 170 5.15 44.02 39.49
CA GLN A 170 5.68 45.36 39.73
C GLN A 170 4.83 46.46 39.06
N LEU A 171 4.33 46.21 37.84
CA LEU A 171 3.41 47.14 37.17
C LEU A 171 2.07 47.26 37.90
N GLN A 172 1.54 46.17 38.47
CA GLN A 172 0.33 46.23 39.28
C GLN A 172 0.55 47.03 40.56
N GLU A 173 1.66 46.82 41.26
CA GLU A 173 2.04 47.59 42.46
C GLU A 173 2.24 49.09 42.15
N LEU A 174 2.86 49.41 41.00
CA LEU A 174 2.98 50.79 40.55
C LEU A 174 1.63 51.42 40.18
N LYS A 175 0.69 50.64 39.62
CA LYS A 175 -0.66 51.12 39.35
C LYS A 175 -1.45 51.38 40.63
N THR A 176 -1.35 50.51 41.63
CA THR A 176 -2.05 50.71 42.92
C THR A 176 -1.49 51.91 43.69
N THR A 177 -0.17 52.07 43.73
CA THR A 177 0.48 53.25 44.34
C THR A 177 0.11 54.55 43.62
N LYS A 178 0.03 54.53 42.28
CA LYS A 178 -0.44 55.70 41.50
C LYS A 178 -1.88 56.08 41.86
N ILE A 179 -2.79 55.12 41.94
CA ILE A 179 -4.20 55.37 42.33
C ILE A 179 -4.28 55.94 43.75
N LEU A 180 -3.45 55.43 44.67
CA LEU A 180 -3.40 55.94 46.04
C LEU A 180 -2.93 57.40 46.08
N ASN A 181 -1.87 57.73 45.35
CA ASN A 181 -1.35 59.09 45.24
C ASN A 181 -2.35 60.05 44.55
N GLU A 182 -3.07 59.59 43.53
CA GLU A 182 -4.13 60.39 42.87
C GLU A 182 -5.26 60.74 43.86
N ARG A 183 -5.68 59.77 44.70
CA ARG A 183 -6.66 60.02 45.76
C ARG A 183 -6.14 60.98 46.83
N GLU A 184 -4.87 60.86 47.21
CA GLU A 184 -4.25 61.78 48.17
C GLU A 184 -4.17 63.21 47.61
N ILE A 185 -3.80 63.37 46.35
CA ILE A 185 -3.81 64.69 45.68
C ILE A 185 -5.23 65.27 45.62
N GLU A 186 -6.24 64.45 45.32
CA GLU A 186 -7.64 64.89 45.29
C GLU A 186 -8.11 65.31 46.69
N PHE A 187 -7.76 64.55 47.72
CA PHE A 187 -8.03 64.89 49.12
C PHE A 187 -7.33 66.21 49.53
N LEU A 188 -6.06 66.39 49.16
CA LEU A 188 -5.32 67.63 49.43
C LEU A 188 -5.91 68.83 48.68
N ARG A 189 -6.35 68.65 47.43
CA ARG A 189 -7.04 69.69 46.66
C ARG A 189 -8.38 70.06 47.30
N GLN A 190 -9.14 69.09 47.77
CA GLN A 190 -10.40 69.34 48.45
C GLN A 190 -10.17 70.07 49.78
N SER A 191 -9.17 69.64 50.57
CA SER A 191 -8.76 70.31 51.80
C SER A 191 -8.33 71.77 51.55
N LEU A 192 -7.52 72.02 50.51
CA LEU A 192 -7.14 73.38 50.13
C LEU A 192 -8.33 74.23 49.68
N LYS A 193 -9.27 73.64 48.94
CA LYS A 193 -10.51 74.30 48.52
C LYS A 193 -11.39 74.67 49.72
N ASP A 194 -11.55 73.76 50.67
CA ASP A 194 -12.30 74.01 51.89
C ASP A 194 -11.63 75.12 52.73
N LEU A 195 -10.30 75.17 52.75
CA LEU A 195 -9.52 76.22 53.42
C LEU A 195 -9.62 77.58 52.72
N ASP A 196 -9.64 77.60 51.38
CA ASP A 196 -9.85 78.82 50.58
C ASP A 196 -11.30 79.34 50.70
N ASP A 197 -12.29 78.44 50.78
CA ASP A 197 -13.69 78.79 51.06
C ASP A 197 -13.86 79.39 52.47
N LEU A 198 -13.16 78.85 53.47
CA LEU A 198 -13.11 79.43 54.83
C LEU A 198 -12.45 80.81 54.84
N THR A 199 -11.33 80.96 54.12
CA THR A 199 -10.60 82.24 54.00
C THR A 199 -11.42 83.28 53.23
N SER A 200 -12.19 82.85 52.23
CA SER A 200 -13.10 83.69 51.44
C SER A 200 -14.32 84.11 52.26
N ARG A 201 -14.85 83.23 53.11
CA ARG A 201 -15.89 83.57 54.11
C ARG A 201 -15.41 84.57 55.16
N GLN A 202 -14.13 84.52 55.55
CA GLN A 202 -13.52 85.54 56.43
C GLN A 202 -13.37 86.92 55.75
N LYS A 203 -13.38 87.02 54.42
CA LYS A 203 -13.16 88.27 53.67
C LYS A 203 -14.42 89.08 53.37
N SER A 204 -15.62 88.67 53.80
CA SER A 204 -16.82 89.53 53.71
C SER A 204 -16.98 90.38 55.00
N PRO A 205 -17.17 91.71 54.91
CA PRO A 205 -16.87 92.62 56.02
C PRO A 205 -18.08 92.84 56.92
N SER A 206 -17.91 92.63 58.21
CA SER A 206 -18.68 93.29 59.28
C SER A 206 -17.85 93.33 60.55
N SER A 207 -17.13 94.45 60.69
CA SER A 207 -16.73 95.13 61.94
C SER A 207 -16.53 94.30 63.21
N SER A 208 -15.29 94.21 63.67
CA SER A 208 -14.86 94.84 64.95
C SER A 208 -13.34 94.70 65.10
N GLN A 209 -12.69 95.86 65.23
CA GLN A 209 -11.29 96.02 65.58
C GLN A 209 -10.94 95.33 66.90
N THR A 210 -9.64 95.05 67.08
CA THR A 210 -8.90 94.73 68.33
C THR A 210 -8.40 93.30 68.57
N LYS A 211 -7.76 92.60 67.60
CA LYS A 211 -6.86 91.44 67.90
C LYS A 211 -5.62 91.29 67.00
N ASP A 212 -5.10 92.38 66.44
CA ASP A 212 -4.00 92.34 65.44
C ASP A 212 -2.63 91.81 65.94
N ASN A 213 -2.43 91.57 67.24
CA ASN A 213 -1.16 91.08 67.77
C ASN A 213 -1.15 89.58 68.15
N THR A 214 -2.29 88.98 68.50
CA THR A 214 -2.37 87.53 68.81
C THR A 214 -2.51 86.68 67.55
N GLU A 215 -3.22 87.17 66.53
CA GLU A 215 -3.33 86.48 65.25
C GLU A 215 -2.00 86.46 64.50
N LYS A 216 -1.22 87.55 64.52
CA LYS A 216 0.13 87.54 63.92
C LYS A 216 1.07 86.58 64.63
N LEU A 217 0.95 86.40 65.95
CA LEU A 217 1.76 85.43 66.71
C LEU A 217 1.33 83.99 66.41
N ALA A 218 0.02 83.72 66.31
CA ALA A 218 -0.51 82.43 65.91
C ALA A 218 -0.17 82.09 64.44
N MET A 219 -0.20 83.09 63.55
CA MET A 219 0.19 82.95 62.15
C MET A 219 1.70 82.73 62.02
N ASN A 220 2.53 83.43 62.79
CA ASN A 220 3.98 83.15 62.84
C ASN A 220 4.27 81.76 63.42
N GLN A 221 3.56 81.31 64.47
CA GLN A 221 3.70 79.94 64.98
C GLN A 221 3.24 78.90 63.95
N TYR A 222 2.17 79.17 63.20
CA TYR A 222 1.70 78.34 62.10
C TYR A 222 2.71 78.32 60.95
N LEU A 223 3.31 79.47 60.61
CA LEU A 223 4.35 79.60 59.61
C LEU A 223 5.61 78.85 60.02
N THR A 224 6.05 78.96 61.28
CA THR A 224 7.20 78.21 61.83
C THR A 224 6.92 76.71 61.88
N ASN A 225 5.69 76.29 62.16
CA ASN A 225 5.30 74.89 62.11
C ASN A 225 5.25 74.36 60.68
N LEU A 226 4.83 75.18 59.71
CA LEU A 226 4.91 74.87 58.28
C LEU A 226 6.35 74.83 57.78
N GLU A 227 7.21 75.73 58.25
CA GLU A 227 8.64 75.71 57.95
C GLU A 227 9.29 74.45 58.52
N LYS A 228 8.99 74.07 59.76
CA LYS A 228 9.43 72.79 60.34
C LYS A 228 8.91 71.59 59.56
N LEU A 229 7.64 71.56 59.18
CA LEU A 229 7.05 70.46 58.43
C LEU A 229 7.67 70.36 57.01
N VAL A 230 7.94 71.50 56.38
CA VAL A 230 8.65 71.56 55.09
C VAL A 230 10.09 71.09 55.24
N ASP A 231 10.78 71.44 56.33
CA ASP A 231 12.13 70.96 56.60
C ASP A 231 12.15 69.47 56.96
N ASP A 232 11.15 68.96 57.68
CA ASP A 232 10.97 67.53 57.96
C ASP A 232 10.67 66.77 56.66
N TYR A 233 9.83 67.31 55.76
CA TYR A 233 9.61 66.73 54.43
C TYR A 233 10.85 66.82 53.54
N LYS A 234 11.64 67.89 53.62
CA LYS A 234 12.93 67.96 52.91
C LYS A 234 13.90 66.92 53.45
N GLN A 235 13.98 66.73 54.76
CA GLN A 235 14.81 65.71 55.38
C GLN A 235 14.31 64.30 55.02
N GLU A 236 13.01 64.06 54.99
CA GLU A 236 12.43 62.78 54.58
C GLU A 236 12.64 62.52 53.09
N ILE A 237 12.53 63.54 52.23
CA ILE A 237 12.90 63.46 50.80
C ILE A 237 14.40 63.21 50.64
N GLU A 238 15.26 63.83 51.44
CA GLU A 238 16.69 63.54 51.42
C GLU A 238 16.99 62.13 51.93
N LEU A 239 16.32 61.65 52.96
CA LEU A 239 16.44 60.29 53.48
C LEU A 239 15.91 59.25 52.47
N LEU A 240 14.82 59.55 51.76
CA LEU A 240 14.28 58.73 50.67
C LEU A 240 15.21 58.77 49.45
N ARG A 241 15.79 59.92 49.10
CA ARG A 241 16.82 60.04 48.06
C ARG A 241 18.10 59.29 48.43
N LYS A 242 18.47 59.28 49.71
CA LYS A 242 19.63 58.55 50.23
C LYS A 242 19.37 57.04 50.31
N LYS A 243 18.13 56.62 50.62
CA LYS A 243 17.65 55.22 50.52
C LYS A 243 17.53 54.75 49.07
N SER A 244 17.20 55.62 48.12
CA SER A 244 17.18 55.32 46.69
C SER A 244 18.55 55.43 46.02
N SER A 245 19.56 55.95 46.74
CA SER A 245 20.92 56.15 46.26
C SER A 245 21.92 55.25 47.00
N THR A 246 21.51 54.04 47.38
CA THR A 246 22.44 52.94 47.67
C THR A 246 22.92 52.35 46.33
N PRO A 247 24.24 52.12 46.15
CA PRO A 247 24.82 51.92 44.84
C PRO A 247 24.74 50.45 44.40
N THR A 248 23.89 50.15 43.43
CA THR A 248 24.03 48.95 42.59
C THR A 248 24.42 49.37 41.17
N ILE A 249 25.73 49.45 40.98
CA ILE A 249 26.53 49.05 39.81
C ILE A 249 25.80 49.06 38.45
N ASN A 250 26.18 50.06 37.63
CA ASN A 250 26.37 50.03 36.17
C ASN A 250 25.28 49.41 35.28
N HIS A 251 24.48 50.26 34.61
CA HIS A 251 24.52 50.35 33.14
C HIS A 251 23.85 51.60 32.57
N ASN A 252 24.63 52.26 31.71
CA ASN A 252 24.37 53.26 30.67
C ASN A 252 22.97 53.26 29.97
N VAL A 253 22.48 54.47 29.56
CA VAL A 253 21.58 54.82 28.39
C VAL A 253 20.10 55.20 28.77
N PRO A 254 19.40 56.17 28.09
CA PRO A 254 19.09 57.49 28.65
C PRO A 254 17.58 57.79 28.84
N THR A 255 17.35 58.87 29.56
CA THR A 255 16.10 59.58 29.86
C THR A 255 15.18 59.87 28.66
N LYS A 256 13.95 59.32 28.66
CA LYS A 256 12.72 60.02 28.21
C LYS A 256 11.48 59.53 29.01
N ARG A 257 10.70 60.49 29.53
CA ARG A 257 9.41 60.32 30.22
C ARG A 257 8.39 59.55 29.33
N PRO A 258 7.55 58.64 29.85
CA PRO A 258 6.38 58.15 29.12
C PRO A 258 5.19 59.12 29.29
N ARG A 259 4.61 59.51 28.15
CA ARG A 259 3.39 60.30 28.00
C ARG A 259 2.15 59.44 28.31
N LEU A 260 1.06 60.11 28.73
CA LEU A 260 -0.33 59.60 28.81
C LEU A 260 -0.84 59.07 27.45
N VAL A 261 -0.50 57.84 27.03
CA VAL A 261 -0.96 57.26 25.74
C VAL A 261 -1.44 55.80 25.88
N ASP A 262 -1.47 55.20 27.07
CA ASP A 262 -1.52 53.73 27.18
C ASP A 262 -2.88 53.05 26.83
N GLU A 263 -4.02 53.75 26.87
CA GLU A 263 -5.28 53.17 26.36
C GLU A 263 -5.38 53.23 24.83
N GLU A 264 -4.78 54.24 24.19
CA GLU A 264 -4.61 54.24 22.74
C GLU A 264 -3.54 53.23 22.32
N ILE A 265 -2.51 52.97 23.12
CA ILE A 265 -1.43 52.01 22.78
C ILE A 265 -1.90 50.56 22.86
N THR A 266 -2.82 50.17 23.75
CA THR A 266 -3.37 48.80 23.77
C THR A 266 -4.28 48.56 22.56
N ASN A 267 -5.11 49.54 22.21
CA ASN A 267 -5.88 49.54 20.96
C ASN A 267 -4.97 49.63 19.73
N LEU A 268 -3.85 50.36 19.80
CA LEU A 268 -2.85 50.42 18.75
C LEU A 268 -2.04 49.11 18.67
N LYS A 269 -1.80 48.39 19.77
CA LYS A 269 -1.10 47.10 19.78
C LYS A 269 -1.98 45.99 19.22
N THR A 270 -3.27 45.96 19.56
CA THR A 270 -4.25 45.05 18.95
C THR A 270 -4.50 45.42 17.49
N ALA A 271 -4.65 46.71 17.16
CA ALA A 271 -4.71 47.17 15.78
C ALA A 271 -3.41 46.91 15.00
N ASN A 272 -2.24 46.98 15.64
CA ASN A 272 -0.96 46.65 15.02
C ASN A 272 -0.80 45.13 14.85
N SER A 273 -1.34 44.32 15.75
CA SER A 273 -1.41 42.86 15.59
C SER A 273 -2.31 42.51 14.41
N LEU A 274 -3.50 43.11 14.32
CA LEU A 274 -4.42 42.93 13.19
C LEU A 274 -3.86 43.53 11.89
N ARG A 275 -3.06 44.60 11.96
CA ARG A 275 -2.34 45.13 10.79
C ARG A 275 -1.19 44.23 10.38
N LYS A 276 -0.47 43.61 11.32
CA LYS A 276 0.56 42.60 11.02
C LYS A 276 -0.07 41.36 10.41
N GLU A 277 -1.18 40.88 10.96
CA GLU A 277 -1.92 39.75 10.40
C GLU A 277 -2.50 40.09 9.02
N ASN A 278 -3.06 41.29 8.82
CA ASN A 278 -3.45 41.75 7.49
C ASN A 278 -2.27 41.92 6.53
N LEU A 279 -1.09 42.32 7.03
CA LEU A 279 0.12 42.44 6.22
C LEU A 279 0.65 41.05 5.83
N GLU A 280 0.62 40.08 6.74
CA GLU A 280 0.98 38.69 6.49
C GLU A 280 -0.01 38.01 5.55
N LEU A 281 -1.32 38.24 5.73
CA LEU A 281 -2.34 37.78 4.80
C LEU A 281 -2.19 38.48 3.44
N SER A 282 -1.90 39.77 3.40
CA SER A 282 -1.65 40.49 2.14
C SER A 282 -0.36 40.04 1.47
N ALA A 283 0.68 39.69 2.24
CA ALA A 283 1.91 39.11 1.72
C ALA A 283 1.63 37.72 1.15
N LYS A 284 0.89 36.87 1.86
CA LYS A 284 0.51 35.54 1.39
C LYS A 284 -0.40 35.60 0.16
N VAL A 285 -1.30 36.58 0.09
CA VAL A 285 -2.11 36.84 -1.11
C VAL A 285 -1.23 37.32 -2.26
N LYS A 286 -0.22 38.16 -2.01
CA LYS A 286 0.76 38.56 -3.03
C LYS A 286 1.62 37.39 -3.49
N ASP A 287 2.11 36.55 -2.58
CA ASP A 287 2.89 35.35 -2.89
C ASP A 287 2.04 34.39 -3.75
N LEU A 288 0.77 34.17 -3.39
CA LEU A 288 -0.16 33.38 -4.17
C LEU A 288 -0.49 34.04 -5.53
N GLN A 289 -0.58 35.37 -5.60
CA GLN A 289 -0.77 36.10 -6.85
C GLN A 289 0.46 36.02 -7.76
N GLU A 290 1.66 36.11 -7.19
CA GLU A 290 2.94 35.91 -7.88
C GLU A 290 3.09 34.47 -8.35
N GLU A 291 2.72 33.48 -7.53
CA GLU A 291 2.69 32.08 -7.93
C GLU A 291 1.68 31.85 -9.07
N ILE A 292 0.47 32.42 -8.97
CA ILE A 292 -0.53 32.39 -10.05
C ILE A 292 0.00 33.09 -11.30
N GLU A 293 0.71 34.21 -11.18
CA GLU A 293 1.33 34.89 -12.31
C GLU A 293 2.46 34.08 -12.92
N ILE A 294 3.31 33.44 -12.12
CA ILE A 294 4.39 32.56 -12.57
C ILE A 294 3.78 31.36 -13.29
N LEU A 295 2.76 30.73 -12.71
CA LEU A 295 2.03 29.63 -13.34
C LEU A 295 1.35 30.08 -14.63
N ARG A 296 0.73 31.27 -14.67
CA ARG A 296 0.15 31.85 -15.89
C ARG A 296 1.22 32.17 -16.93
N LYS A 297 2.39 32.68 -16.53
CA LYS A 297 3.54 32.92 -17.41
C LYS A 297 4.11 31.61 -17.93
N GLN A 298 4.22 30.57 -17.11
CA GLN A 298 4.65 29.23 -17.53
C GLN A 298 3.64 28.60 -18.48
N LEU A 299 2.34 28.75 -18.25
CA LEU A 299 1.29 28.26 -19.13
C LEU A 299 1.25 29.07 -20.45
N ALA A 300 1.50 30.37 -20.39
CA ALA A 300 1.64 31.24 -21.56
C ALA A 300 2.94 30.95 -22.33
N LEU A 301 4.06 30.64 -21.66
CA LEU A 301 5.32 30.20 -22.27
C LEU A 301 5.24 28.77 -22.79
N SER A 302 4.42 27.90 -22.20
CA SER A 302 4.11 26.57 -22.73
C SER A 302 3.21 26.66 -23.96
N LYS A 303 2.24 27.59 -23.98
CA LYS A 303 1.40 27.89 -25.14
C LYS A 303 2.18 28.57 -26.27
N LYS A 304 2.92 29.65 -25.96
CA LYS A 304 3.85 30.31 -26.91
C LYS A 304 4.97 29.40 -27.33
N GLY A 305 5.47 28.56 -26.43
CA GLY A 305 6.37 27.46 -26.72
C GLY A 305 5.73 26.53 -27.73
N SER A 306 4.47 26.11 -27.58
CA SER A 306 3.76 25.30 -28.59
C SER A 306 3.65 25.98 -29.96
N ASP A 307 3.51 27.31 -30.00
CA ASP A 307 3.42 28.10 -31.23
C ASP A 307 4.79 28.39 -31.88
N GLU A 308 5.84 28.68 -31.11
CA GLU A 308 7.22 28.92 -31.58
C GLU A 308 7.99 27.61 -31.87
N ILE A 309 7.78 26.56 -31.06
CA ILE A 309 8.15 25.16 -31.35
C ILE A 309 7.38 24.67 -32.58
N GLY A 310 6.21 25.26 -32.89
CA GLY A 310 5.51 25.04 -34.16
C GLY A 310 6.30 25.48 -35.41
N GLN A 311 7.27 26.39 -35.27
CA GLN A 311 8.08 26.89 -36.40
C GLN A 311 9.55 26.44 -36.35
N GLN A 312 10.11 26.15 -35.17
CA GLN A 312 11.50 25.69 -35.06
C GLN A 312 11.63 24.17 -34.80
N VAL A 313 10.52 23.47 -34.55
CA VAL A 313 10.45 22.00 -34.47
C VAL A 313 9.64 21.47 -35.65
N LEU A 314 10.16 21.71 -36.85
CA LEU A 314 9.71 20.98 -38.04
C LEU A 314 10.26 19.54 -38.08
N GLU A 315 11.29 19.23 -37.28
CA GLU A 315 11.98 17.92 -37.34
C GLU A 315 11.69 16.95 -36.17
N LEU A 316 11.02 17.37 -35.09
CA LEU A 316 10.67 16.45 -33.97
C LEU A 316 9.17 16.37 -33.63
N ARG A 317 8.29 17.11 -34.32
CA ARG A 317 6.83 17.01 -34.11
C ARG A 317 6.25 15.70 -34.68
N ALA A 318 6.89 15.12 -35.69
CA ALA A 318 6.55 13.79 -36.20
C ALA A 318 7.28 12.69 -35.42
N ASN A 319 7.22 12.69 -34.08
CA ASN A 319 7.66 11.52 -33.33
C ASN A 319 6.65 10.39 -33.57
N PRO A 320 7.02 9.33 -34.33
CA PRO A 320 6.10 8.23 -34.62
C PRO A 320 5.62 7.54 -33.34
N PHE A 321 6.38 7.62 -32.25
CA PHE A 321 5.97 7.09 -30.95
C PHE A 321 4.85 7.91 -30.30
N SER A 322 4.90 9.24 -30.39
CA SER A 322 3.85 10.12 -29.87
C SER A 322 2.57 9.99 -30.69
N ALA A 323 2.68 9.93 -32.03
CA ALA A 323 1.55 9.66 -32.91
C ALA A 323 0.94 8.27 -32.64
N LEU A 324 1.78 7.25 -32.46
CA LEU A 324 1.32 5.90 -32.09
C LEU A 324 0.64 5.90 -30.72
N GLN A 325 1.15 6.64 -29.75
CA GLN A 325 0.56 6.75 -28.42
C GLN A 325 -0.78 7.47 -28.46
N MET A 326 -0.91 8.54 -29.25
CA MET A 326 -2.18 9.20 -29.51
C MET A 326 -3.17 8.25 -30.19
N ILE A 327 -2.78 7.55 -31.25
CA ILE A 327 -3.64 6.58 -31.94
C ILE A 327 -4.05 5.44 -30.99
N LYS A 328 -3.15 4.95 -30.13
CA LYS A 328 -3.46 3.94 -29.11
C LYS A 328 -4.45 4.46 -28.08
N GLN A 329 -4.28 5.70 -27.64
CA GLN A 329 -5.20 6.31 -26.69
C GLN A 329 -6.57 6.57 -27.31
N GLU A 330 -6.60 7.08 -28.53
CA GLU A 330 -7.82 7.32 -29.31
C GLU A 330 -8.56 6.01 -29.60
N THR A 331 -7.85 4.95 -30.00
CA THR A 331 -8.46 3.62 -30.21
C THR A 331 -8.98 3.03 -28.90
N LEU A 332 -8.25 3.16 -27.79
CA LEU A 332 -8.73 2.75 -26.47
C LEU A 332 -9.97 3.53 -26.03
N ASP A 333 -10.03 4.83 -26.30
CA ASP A 333 -11.15 5.68 -25.92
C ASP A 333 -12.38 5.43 -26.81
N LEU A 334 -12.19 5.16 -28.11
CA LEU A 334 -13.26 4.70 -29.00
C LEU A 334 -13.79 3.33 -28.59
N LEU A 335 -12.91 2.36 -28.31
CA LEU A 335 -13.32 1.04 -27.81
C LEU A 335 -14.03 1.16 -26.46
N ARG A 336 -13.59 2.06 -25.58
CA ARG A 336 -14.30 2.33 -24.32
C ARG A 336 -15.68 2.91 -24.57
N LYS A 337 -15.82 3.89 -25.46
CA LYS A 337 -17.11 4.48 -25.81
C LYS A 337 -18.06 3.47 -26.43
N GLU A 338 -17.60 2.70 -27.41
CA GLU A 338 -18.36 1.60 -28.03
C GLU A 338 -18.80 0.58 -26.95
N ASN A 339 -17.91 0.23 -26.02
CA ASN A 339 -18.28 -0.65 -24.91
C ASN A 339 -19.33 -0.04 -23.98
N HIS A 340 -19.26 1.26 -23.67
CA HIS A 340 -20.29 1.93 -22.87
C HIS A 340 -21.63 1.95 -23.61
N GLU A 341 -21.61 2.19 -24.92
CA GLU A 341 -22.81 2.17 -25.76
C GLU A 341 -23.39 0.75 -25.87
N LEU A 342 -22.55 -0.28 -25.99
CA LEU A 342 -22.99 -1.68 -25.98
C LEU A 342 -23.59 -2.06 -24.63
N ILE A 343 -22.92 -1.74 -23.52
CA ILE A 343 -23.46 -1.98 -22.17
C ILE A 343 -24.78 -1.23 -21.98
N ALA A 344 -24.86 0.04 -22.39
CA ALA A 344 -26.10 0.81 -22.31
C ALA A 344 -27.22 0.19 -23.18
N LYS A 345 -26.90 -0.30 -24.38
CA LYS A 345 -27.85 -1.03 -25.24
C LYS A 345 -28.32 -2.33 -24.60
N TYR A 346 -27.44 -3.12 -23.97
CA TYR A 346 -27.79 -4.40 -23.35
C TYR A 346 -28.49 -4.25 -21.99
N VAL A 347 -28.14 -3.22 -21.20
CA VAL A 347 -28.78 -2.94 -19.90
C VAL A 347 -30.17 -2.32 -20.08
N ASN A 348 -30.36 -1.51 -21.13
CA ASN A 348 -31.64 -0.85 -21.41
C ASN A 348 -32.58 -1.68 -22.31
N SER A 349 -32.10 -2.74 -22.97
CA SER A 349 -32.95 -3.64 -23.77
C SER A 349 -33.29 -4.89 -22.96
N GLU A 350 -34.55 -5.02 -22.54
CA GLU A 350 -35.04 -6.13 -21.70
C GLU A 350 -35.05 -7.52 -22.39
N THR A 351 -34.69 -7.61 -23.68
CA THR A 351 -34.69 -8.87 -24.44
C THR A 351 -33.40 -9.03 -25.24
N VAL A 352 -32.36 -9.61 -24.63
CA VAL A 352 -31.15 -10.05 -25.37
C VAL A 352 -30.75 -11.45 -24.93
N ASP A 353 -30.91 -12.41 -25.83
CA ASP A 353 -30.65 -13.84 -25.63
C ASP A 353 -29.16 -14.24 -25.81
N SER A 354 -28.29 -13.31 -26.21
CA SER A 354 -26.87 -13.59 -26.45
C SER A 354 -25.97 -12.42 -26.09
N ILE A 355 -25.09 -12.64 -25.11
CA ILE A 355 -24.05 -11.71 -24.67
C ILE A 355 -22.72 -12.14 -25.31
N PRO A 356 -21.97 -11.23 -25.95
CA PRO A 356 -20.62 -11.52 -26.42
C PRO A 356 -19.71 -12.07 -25.31
N LYS A 357 -19.02 -13.19 -25.57
CA LYS A 357 -18.13 -13.86 -24.61
C LYS A 357 -17.05 -12.93 -24.03
N SER A 358 -16.62 -11.93 -24.79
CA SER A 358 -15.64 -10.92 -24.37
C SER A 358 -16.17 -9.98 -23.27
N LEU A 359 -17.45 -9.60 -23.33
CA LEU A 359 -18.08 -8.78 -22.28
C LEU A 359 -18.27 -9.59 -21.00
N PHE A 360 -18.68 -10.85 -21.14
CA PHE A 360 -18.78 -11.77 -20.00
C PHE A 360 -17.42 -12.00 -19.32
N ALA A 361 -16.38 -12.34 -20.09
CA ALA A 361 -15.03 -12.55 -19.55
C ALA A 361 -14.47 -11.29 -18.86
N ARG A 362 -14.80 -10.10 -19.36
CA ARG A 362 -14.44 -8.84 -18.71
C ARG A 362 -15.22 -8.64 -17.40
N GLN A 363 -16.53 -8.86 -17.41
CA GLN A 363 -17.36 -8.71 -16.22
C GLN A 363 -16.95 -9.69 -15.12
N GLU A 364 -16.53 -10.90 -15.50
CA GLU A 364 -15.97 -11.88 -14.58
C GLU A 364 -14.64 -11.40 -13.98
N ASN A 365 -13.74 -10.85 -14.80
CA ASN A 365 -12.50 -10.22 -14.30
C ASN A 365 -12.78 -9.01 -13.38
N ASP A 366 -13.74 -8.16 -13.73
CA ASP A 366 -14.13 -7.01 -12.89
C ASP A 366 -14.73 -7.49 -11.55
N LYS A 367 -15.51 -8.58 -11.57
CA LYS A 367 -16.04 -9.23 -10.36
C LYS A 367 -14.92 -9.80 -9.50
N ASP A 368 -13.94 -10.48 -10.09
CA ASP A 368 -12.78 -11.04 -9.37
C ASP A 368 -11.92 -9.94 -8.74
N MET A 369 -11.73 -8.83 -9.45
CA MET A 369 -11.04 -7.63 -8.95
C MET A 369 -11.80 -6.98 -7.78
N LEU A 370 -13.13 -6.88 -7.88
CA LEU A 370 -13.97 -6.37 -6.79
C LEU A 370 -13.97 -7.31 -5.59
N GLN A 371 -14.06 -8.62 -5.79
CA GLN A 371 -13.95 -9.63 -4.73
C GLN A 371 -12.60 -9.54 -4.03
N SER A 372 -11.51 -9.44 -4.78
CA SER A 372 -10.16 -9.24 -4.22
C SER A 372 -10.07 -7.97 -3.37
N LYS A 373 -10.72 -6.88 -3.79
CA LYS A 373 -10.78 -5.63 -3.02
C LYS A 373 -11.62 -5.77 -1.75
N ILE A 374 -12.74 -6.49 -1.82
CA ILE A 374 -13.57 -6.82 -0.65
C ILE A 374 -12.75 -7.65 0.34
N ASP A 375 -12.05 -8.68 -0.12
CA ASP A 375 -11.20 -9.51 0.72
C ASP A 375 -10.08 -8.72 1.39
N GLN A 376 -9.46 -7.79 0.66
CA GLN A 376 -8.47 -6.87 1.23
C GLN A 376 -9.08 -5.97 2.32
N LEU A 377 -10.29 -5.43 2.09
CA LEU A 377 -10.99 -4.62 3.08
C LEU A 377 -11.43 -5.44 4.29
N MET A 378 -11.95 -6.65 4.09
CA MET A 378 -12.30 -7.58 5.16
C MET A 378 -11.07 -7.99 5.98
N LYS A 379 -9.92 -8.24 5.34
CA LYS A 379 -8.65 -8.49 6.04
C LYS A 379 -8.22 -7.29 6.89
N LYS A 380 -8.32 -6.07 6.36
CA LYS A 380 -8.02 -4.84 7.10
C LYS A 380 -8.97 -4.66 8.28
N LEU A 381 -10.27 -4.89 8.09
CA LEU A 381 -11.29 -4.81 9.13
C LEU A 381 -11.07 -5.85 10.22
N ASN A 382 -10.75 -7.10 9.84
CA ASN A 382 -10.46 -8.17 10.80
C ASN A 382 -9.18 -7.88 11.59
N ARG A 383 -8.13 -7.39 10.94
CA ARG A 383 -6.91 -6.95 11.63
C ARG A 383 -7.22 -5.81 12.60
N LEU A 384 -8.00 -4.82 12.17
CA LEU A 384 -8.41 -3.70 13.01
C LEU A 384 -9.21 -4.20 14.22
N ARG A 385 -10.20 -5.09 13.99
CA ARG A 385 -11.01 -5.71 15.04
C ARG A 385 -10.17 -6.52 16.04
N SER A 386 -9.19 -7.29 15.55
CA SER A 386 -8.25 -8.02 16.41
C SER A 386 -7.44 -7.06 17.28
N VAL A 387 -6.85 -6.02 16.68
CA VAL A 387 -6.06 -5.02 17.43
C VAL A 387 -6.92 -4.30 18.47
N TYR A 388 -8.16 -3.95 18.15
CA TYR A 388 -9.07 -3.34 19.13
C TYR A 388 -9.49 -4.34 20.22
N ALA A 389 -9.76 -5.59 19.88
CA ALA A 389 -10.07 -6.63 20.85
C ALA A 389 -8.90 -6.86 21.81
N ASP A 390 -7.67 -6.95 21.29
CA ASP A 390 -6.46 -7.12 22.09
C ASP A 390 -6.22 -5.92 23.01
N LYS A 391 -6.28 -4.69 22.47
CA LYS A 391 -6.18 -3.47 23.28
C LYS A 391 -7.28 -3.38 24.34
N SER A 392 -8.51 -3.75 24.01
CA SER A 392 -9.62 -3.76 24.98
C SER A 392 -9.39 -4.77 26.09
N ARG A 393 -8.84 -5.95 25.77
CA ARG A 393 -8.48 -6.98 26.75
C ARG A 393 -7.35 -6.51 27.67
N ASP A 394 -6.34 -5.85 27.10
CA ASP A 394 -5.25 -5.25 27.86
C ASP A 394 -5.76 -4.16 28.81
N LEU A 395 -6.66 -3.28 28.34
CA LEU A 395 -7.29 -2.26 29.17
C LEU A 395 -8.11 -2.89 30.31
N VAL A 396 -8.92 -3.91 30.02
CA VAL A 396 -9.70 -4.62 31.04
C VAL A 396 -8.77 -5.32 32.06
N ALA A 397 -7.66 -5.90 31.61
CA ALA A 397 -6.65 -6.52 32.49
C ALA A 397 -5.93 -5.49 33.37
N ILE A 398 -5.58 -4.33 32.81
CA ILE A 398 -4.98 -3.19 33.53
C ILE A 398 -5.96 -2.68 34.60
N ILE A 399 -7.22 -2.46 34.22
CA ILE A 399 -8.28 -1.99 35.13
C ILE A 399 -8.48 -3.01 36.26
N SER A 400 -8.54 -4.30 35.93
CA SER A 400 -8.63 -5.38 36.93
C SER A 400 -7.42 -5.40 37.88
N ARG A 401 -6.21 -5.12 37.38
CA ARG A 401 -5.00 -5.02 38.20
C ARG A 401 -5.00 -3.81 39.14
N PHE A 402 -5.46 -2.64 38.69
CA PHE A 402 -5.43 -1.41 39.48
C PHE A 402 -6.63 -1.26 40.43
N PHE A 403 -7.83 -1.54 39.95
CA PHE A 403 -9.07 -1.32 40.69
C PHE A 403 -9.57 -2.57 41.40
N GLY A 404 -9.06 -3.76 41.07
CA GLY A 404 -9.54 -5.02 41.64
C GLY A 404 -10.93 -5.43 41.14
N TYR A 405 -11.45 -4.77 40.10
CA TYR A 405 -12.72 -5.10 39.45
C TYR A 405 -12.49 -5.55 38.01
N SER A 406 -13.05 -6.70 37.64
CA SER A 406 -13.19 -7.14 36.25
C SER A 406 -14.44 -6.50 35.64
N ILE A 407 -14.27 -5.83 34.50
CA ILE A 407 -15.35 -5.17 33.78
C ILE A 407 -15.79 -6.06 32.62
N GLU A 408 -17.06 -6.46 32.63
CA GLU A 408 -17.73 -7.16 31.54
C GLU A 408 -18.78 -6.24 30.91
N PHE A 409 -18.67 -6.05 29.61
CA PHE A 409 -19.60 -5.23 28.83
C PHE A 409 -20.78 -6.10 28.37
N ILE A 410 -22.01 -5.78 28.81
CA ILE A 410 -23.21 -6.52 28.40
C ILE A 410 -23.82 -5.85 27.16
N PRO A 411 -23.97 -6.57 26.03
CA PRO A 411 -24.63 -6.03 24.85
C PRO A 411 -26.14 -5.86 25.11
N SER A 412 -26.73 -4.76 24.60
CA SER A 412 -28.17 -4.54 24.70
C SER A 412 -28.93 -5.56 23.84
N PRO A 413 -29.99 -6.21 24.36
CA PRO A 413 -30.75 -7.22 23.60
C PRO A 413 -31.64 -6.64 22.48
N VAL A 414 -31.79 -5.31 22.38
CA VAL A 414 -32.75 -4.67 21.46
C VAL A 414 -32.08 -4.11 20.20
N ASN A 415 -30.78 -3.84 20.21
CA ASN A 415 -30.05 -3.39 19.02
C ASN A 415 -28.56 -3.77 19.09
N PRO A 416 -28.01 -4.53 18.12
CA PRO A 416 -26.59 -4.90 18.07
C PRO A 416 -25.66 -3.71 17.78
N ASN A 417 -26.22 -2.53 17.45
CA ASN A 417 -25.48 -1.29 17.21
C ASN A 417 -25.49 -0.31 18.39
N ASP A 418 -26.29 -0.55 19.44
CA ASP A 418 -26.32 0.35 20.59
C ASP A 418 -25.17 0.06 21.54
N LEU A 419 -24.35 1.09 21.77
CA LEU A 419 -23.21 1.07 22.66
C LEU A 419 -23.62 0.54 24.04
N CYS A 420 -22.91 -0.49 24.47
CA CYS A 420 -22.89 -1.10 25.79
C CYS A 420 -23.55 -0.26 26.91
N SER A 421 -24.86 -0.40 27.07
CA SER A 421 -25.63 0.42 28.02
C SER A 421 -25.41 -0.03 29.47
N LYS A 422 -25.03 -1.30 29.67
CA LYS A 422 -24.85 -1.93 30.98
C LYS A 422 -23.45 -2.52 31.15
N ILE A 423 -22.81 -2.13 32.23
CA ILE A 423 -21.47 -2.56 32.61
C ILE A 423 -21.63 -3.48 33.82
N LYS A 424 -21.17 -4.73 33.70
CA LYS A 424 -21.10 -5.68 34.81
C LYS A 424 -19.71 -5.60 35.44
N LEU A 425 -19.65 -5.29 36.71
CA LEU A 425 -18.44 -5.25 37.52
C LEU A 425 -18.42 -6.47 38.43
N VAL A 426 -17.35 -7.25 38.34
CA VAL A 426 -17.09 -8.41 39.20
C VAL A 426 -15.83 -8.13 40.00
N SER A 427 -15.91 -8.16 41.33
CA SER A 427 -14.72 -7.96 42.16
C SER A 427 -13.83 -9.20 42.13
N LYS A 428 -12.52 -8.99 41.97
CA LYS A 428 -11.48 -10.04 41.94
C LYS A 428 -11.39 -10.82 43.24
N TYR A 429 -11.73 -10.20 44.36
CA TYR A 429 -11.62 -10.77 45.70
C TYR A 429 -12.78 -11.72 46.05
N ILE A 430 -13.79 -11.82 45.18
CA ILE A 430 -14.94 -12.71 45.35
C ILE A 430 -14.78 -14.01 44.53
N ALA A 431 -13.87 -14.01 43.55
CA ALA A 431 -13.70 -15.08 42.56
C ALA A 431 -13.05 -16.38 43.08
N GLN A 432 -13.02 -16.61 44.40
CA GLN A 432 -12.42 -17.81 45.00
C GLN A 432 -13.41 -18.76 45.69
N LYS A 433 -14.72 -18.62 45.47
CA LYS A 433 -15.65 -19.74 45.74
C LYS A 433 -16.03 -20.41 44.44
N GLY A 434 -15.82 -21.72 44.40
CA GLY A 434 -16.16 -22.58 43.28
C GLY A 434 -17.66 -22.64 43.03
N LEU A 435 -18.00 -22.78 41.75
CA LEU A 435 -19.13 -23.56 41.23
C LEU A 435 -20.56 -23.30 41.75
N ASP A 436 -20.86 -22.16 42.36
CA ASP A 436 -22.25 -21.74 42.63
C ASP A 436 -22.62 -20.48 41.84
N ASP A 437 -23.73 -20.55 41.11
CA ASP A 437 -24.28 -19.57 40.13
C ASP A 437 -24.62 -18.17 40.69
N ASN A 438 -24.24 -17.84 41.94
CA ASN A 438 -24.55 -16.59 42.61
C ASN A 438 -23.30 -15.79 43.01
N ASN A 439 -22.36 -15.64 42.07
CA ASN A 439 -21.29 -14.67 42.24
C ASN A 439 -21.90 -13.26 42.28
N PRO A 440 -21.73 -12.49 43.36
CA PRO A 440 -22.27 -11.14 43.43
C PRO A 440 -21.59 -10.25 42.38
N TYR A 441 -22.39 -9.68 41.49
CA TYR A 441 -21.95 -8.79 40.44
C TYR A 441 -22.75 -7.49 40.50
N LEU A 442 -22.08 -6.41 40.13
CA LEU A 442 -22.67 -5.09 40.13
C LEU A 442 -22.98 -4.68 38.70
N ILE A 443 -24.23 -4.38 38.38
CA ILE A 443 -24.59 -3.79 37.09
C ILE A 443 -24.67 -2.27 37.27
N ILE A 444 -23.85 -1.56 36.52
CA ILE A 444 -23.93 -0.11 36.37
C ILE A 444 -24.55 0.19 35.01
N ASP A 445 -25.69 0.86 35.04
CA ASP A 445 -26.32 1.44 33.86
C ASP A 445 -25.84 2.89 33.70
N VAL A 446 -25.12 3.15 32.62
CA VAL A 446 -24.51 4.47 32.36
C VAL A 446 -25.56 5.50 31.96
N HIS A 447 -26.64 5.06 31.31
CA HIS A 447 -27.68 5.96 30.80
C HIS A 447 -28.67 6.34 31.89
N SER A 448 -29.10 5.37 32.70
CA SER A 448 -30.03 5.62 33.81
C SER A 448 -29.33 6.01 35.11
N ARG A 449 -27.99 6.09 35.14
CA ARG A 449 -27.14 6.30 36.33
C ARG A 449 -27.56 5.41 37.51
N SER A 450 -28.06 4.21 37.21
CA SER A 450 -28.63 3.29 38.20
C SER A 450 -27.61 2.21 38.49
N LEU A 451 -27.43 1.94 39.77
CA LEU A 451 -26.56 0.90 40.29
C LEU A 451 -27.45 -0.24 40.80
N LYS A 452 -27.36 -1.41 40.18
CA LYS A 452 -28.09 -2.61 40.62
C LYS A 452 -27.08 -3.65 41.10
N ALA A 453 -27.08 -3.92 42.40
CA ALA A 453 -26.32 -5.01 42.98
C ALA A 453 -27.15 -6.30 42.87
N ASN A 454 -26.61 -7.30 42.16
CA ASN A 454 -27.20 -8.63 42.06
C ASN A 454 -26.25 -9.62 42.76
N GLY A 455 -26.73 -10.33 43.78
CA GLY A 455 -25.91 -11.27 44.54
C GLY A 455 -26.51 -11.64 45.90
N ASN A 456 -25.67 -12.20 46.77
CA ASN A 456 -26.01 -12.64 48.12
C ASN A 456 -26.69 -11.51 48.93
N TYR A 457 -27.68 -11.85 49.77
CA TYR A 457 -28.49 -10.89 50.56
C TYR A 457 -27.61 -9.97 51.43
N GLU A 458 -26.55 -10.53 52.03
CA GLU A 458 -25.56 -9.76 52.81
C GLU A 458 -24.79 -8.74 51.96
N PHE A 459 -24.43 -9.11 50.74
CA PHE A 459 -23.74 -8.23 49.79
C PHE A 459 -24.66 -7.13 49.28
N LYS A 460 -25.94 -7.45 49.05
CA LYS A 460 -26.95 -6.49 48.63
C LYS A 460 -27.22 -5.44 49.73
N SER A 461 -27.41 -5.87 50.97
CA SER A 461 -27.61 -4.95 52.11
C SER A 461 -26.39 -4.05 52.34
N LEU A 462 -25.17 -4.61 52.24
CA LEU A 462 -23.94 -3.82 52.40
C LEU A 462 -23.72 -2.84 51.23
N CYS A 463 -24.13 -3.23 50.02
CA CYS A 463 -24.15 -2.33 48.88
C CYS A 463 -25.20 -1.24 49.05
N GLU A 464 -26.42 -1.54 49.50
CA GLU A 464 -27.47 -0.54 49.75
C GLU A 464 -27.05 0.48 50.82
N ASP A 465 -26.49 0.03 51.95
CA ASP A 465 -25.97 0.91 53.01
C ASP A 465 -24.84 1.85 52.54
N LEU A 466 -23.98 1.36 51.64
CA LEU A 466 -22.89 2.14 51.06
C LEU A 466 -23.39 3.03 49.89
N VAL A 467 -24.38 2.58 49.13
CA VAL A 467 -25.00 3.34 48.04
C VAL A 467 -25.75 4.54 48.61
N ASP A 468 -26.51 4.36 49.68
CA ASP A 468 -27.22 5.47 50.31
C ASP A 468 -26.24 6.53 50.84
N ARG A 469 -25.15 6.09 51.48
CA ARG A 469 -24.13 7.00 52.02
C ARG A 469 -23.30 7.72 50.96
N TRP A 470 -22.96 7.05 49.85
CA TRP A 470 -21.95 7.56 48.89
C TRP A 470 -22.53 7.96 47.52
N VAL A 471 -23.59 7.30 47.08
CA VAL A 471 -24.22 7.53 45.76
C VAL A 471 -25.41 8.47 45.89
N SER A 472 -26.24 8.35 46.92
CA SER A 472 -27.40 9.22 47.14
C SER A 472 -27.03 10.60 47.69
N GLU A 473 -26.11 10.68 48.68
CA GLU A 473 -25.73 11.96 49.30
C GLU A 473 -24.61 12.72 48.56
N LYS A 474 -23.69 12.01 47.88
CA LYS A 474 -22.47 12.61 47.31
C LYS A 474 -22.30 12.38 45.81
N HIS A 475 -23.10 11.51 45.18
CA HIS A 475 -23.00 11.14 43.77
C HIS A 475 -21.61 10.65 43.31
N GLN A 476 -20.81 10.06 44.21
CA GLN A 476 -19.44 9.64 43.91
C GLN A 476 -19.32 8.12 43.80
N ILE A 477 -19.57 7.59 42.59
CA ILE A 477 -19.40 6.17 42.25
C ILE A 477 -17.96 5.66 42.52
N PRO A 478 -16.88 6.43 42.23
CA PRO A 478 -15.52 5.95 42.51
C PRO A 478 -15.24 5.73 44.00
N CYS A 479 -15.79 6.58 44.88
CA CYS A 479 -15.62 6.46 46.33
C CYS A 479 -16.42 5.28 46.89
N PHE A 480 -17.62 5.06 46.35
CA PHE A 480 -18.40 3.85 46.63
C PHE A 480 -17.63 2.58 46.26
N LEU A 481 -17.08 2.50 45.03
CA LEU A 481 -16.34 1.33 44.57
C LEU A 481 -15.07 1.08 45.39
N SER A 482 -14.34 2.13 45.80
CA SER A 482 -13.16 1.94 46.65
C SER A 482 -13.52 1.47 48.06
N ALA A 483 -14.58 2.04 48.67
CA ALA A 483 -15.07 1.61 49.98
C ALA A 483 -15.59 0.17 49.96
N LEU A 484 -16.34 -0.19 48.92
CA LEU A 484 -16.82 -1.55 48.69
C LEU A 484 -15.64 -2.51 48.52
N ASN A 485 -14.63 -2.14 47.74
CA ASN A 485 -13.44 -2.96 47.53
C ASN A 485 -12.66 -3.18 48.83
N LEU A 486 -12.54 -2.16 49.68
CA LEU A 486 -11.90 -2.26 50.98
C LEU A 486 -12.67 -3.19 51.91
N LYS A 487 -14.00 -3.10 51.94
CA LYS A 487 -14.87 -4.02 52.70
C LYS A 487 -14.76 -5.47 52.23
N ILE A 488 -14.79 -5.70 50.92
CA ILE A 488 -14.62 -7.04 50.34
C ILE A 488 -13.21 -7.57 50.65
N TYR A 489 -12.18 -6.72 50.63
CA TYR A 489 -10.82 -7.11 50.98
C TYR A 489 -10.66 -7.46 52.46
N GLU A 490 -11.31 -6.73 53.38
CA GLU A 490 -11.36 -7.07 54.81
C GLU A 490 -12.00 -8.45 55.04
N GLU A 491 -13.13 -8.72 54.38
CA GLU A 491 -13.83 -10.01 54.44
C GLU A 491 -12.97 -11.14 53.84
N TYR A 492 -12.32 -10.90 52.70
CA TYR A 492 -11.37 -11.84 52.10
C TYR A 492 -10.17 -12.10 53.03
N GLY A 493 -9.65 -11.06 53.70
CA GLY A 493 -8.56 -11.16 54.68
C GLY A 493 -8.95 -11.95 55.93
N ARG A 494 -10.19 -11.83 56.40
CA ARG A 494 -10.75 -12.67 57.48
C ARG A 494 -10.86 -14.13 57.06
N GLN A 495 -11.42 -14.41 55.88
CA GLN A 495 -11.59 -15.77 55.37
C GLN A 495 -10.24 -16.49 55.16
N ARG A 496 -9.21 -15.76 54.73
CA ARG A 496 -7.86 -16.33 54.54
C ARG A 496 -7.15 -16.69 55.85
N LYS A 497 -7.50 -16.06 56.97
CA LYS A 497 -7.02 -16.44 58.31
C LYS A 497 -7.68 -17.72 58.81
N VAL A 498 -8.98 -17.88 58.56
CA VAL A 498 -9.76 -19.06 58.95
C VAL A 498 -9.35 -20.36 58.23
N ILE A 499 -8.75 -20.26 57.03
CA ILE A 499 -8.26 -21.45 56.27
C ILE A 499 -6.85 -21.88 56.72
N LYS A 500 -6.14 -21.05 57.52
CA LYS A 500 -4.79 -21.33 58.00
C LYS A 500 -4.75 -21.81 59.47
N GLU A 501 -5.87 -21.76 60.18
CA GLU A 501 -6.13 -22.48 61.43
C GLU A 501 -6.87 -23.78 61.08
#